data_AF-A0A929HR85-F1
#
_entry.id   AF-A0A929HR85-F1
#
_cell.length_a   1.000
_cell.length_b   1.000
_cell.length_c   1.000
_cell.angle_alpha   90.00
_cell.angle_beta   90.00
_cell.angle_gamma   90.00
#
_symmetry.space_group_name_H-M   'P 1'
#
loop_
_entity.id
_entity.type
_entity.pdbx_description
1 polymer ?
#
loop_
_entity_poly.entity_id
_entity_poly.type
_entity_poly.pdbx_seq_one_letter_code
_entity_poly.pdbx_strand_id
1 'polypeptide(L)'
;CGVWGGIAAGIFGQIALGGLGGVSLTSQLIGTALGVTIAFVGGYIVYGLLKKLMGLRLSQEEEYNGADLSIHRISSTPAND
;
A
#
# COMPACT_ATOMS: atom_id res chain seq x y z
N CYS A 1 4.81 -3.49 -7.92
CA CYS A 1 6.18 -2.99 -8.18
C CYS A 1 7.22 -3.66 -7.27
N GLY A 2 7.09 -3.66 -5.93
CA GLY A 2 8.09 -4.26 -5.02
C GLY A 2 8.19 -5.79 -5.05
N VAL A 3 7.06 -6.50 -4.90
CA VAL A 3 7.02 -7.99 -4.87
C VAL A 3 7.62 -8.61 -6.13
N TRP A 4 7.22 -8.10 -7.30
CA TRP A 4 7.76 -8.56 -8.57
C TRP A 4 9.27 -8.29 -8.69
N GLY A 5 9.74 -7.13 -8.23
CA GLY A 5 11.16 -6.81 -8.23
C GLY A 5 12.00 -7.81 -7.41
N GLY A 6 11.53 -8.20 -6.22
CA GLY A 6 12.20 -9.22 -5.40
C GLY A 6 12.27 -10.58 -6.08
N ILE A 7 11.15 -11.05 -6.64
CA ILE A 7 11.07 -12.33 -7.36
C ILE A 7 11.96 -12.31 -8.61
N ALA A 8 11.88 -11.25 -9.41
CA ALA A 8 12.67 -11.08 -10.62
C ALA A 8 14.18 -11.05 -10.33
N ALA A 9 14.60 -10.39 -9.25
CA ALA A 9 15.99 -10.41 -8.81
C ALA A 9 16.46 -11.83 -8.45
N GLY A 10 15.60 -12.63 -7.83
CA GLY A 10 15.89 -14.03 -7.51
C GLY A 10 16.04 -14.93 -8.75
N ILE A 11 15.23 -14.69 -9.78
CA ILE A 11 15.25 -15.44 -11.05
C ILE A 11 16.42 -14.98 -11.92
N PHE A 12 16.44 -13.72 -12.33
CA PHE A 12 17.38 -13.22 -13.34
C PHE A 12 18.76 -12.86 -12.80
N GLY A 13 18.96 -12.83 -11.48
CA GLY A 13 20.30 -12.68 -10.92
C GLY A 13 21.11 -13.99 -10.87
N GLN A 14 20.53 -15.13 -11.25
CA GLN A 14 21.25 -16.40 -11.34
C GLN A 14 22.28 -16.37 -12.49
N ILE A 15 23.49 -16.88 -12.25
CA ILE A 15 24.56 -16.95 -13.28
C ILE A 15 24.10 -17.76 -14.50
N ALA A 16 23.35 -18.84 -14.29
CA ALA A 16 22.81 -19.69 -15.37
C ALA A 16 21.88 -18.93 -16.34
N LEU A 17 21.30 -17.81 -15.90
CA LEU A 17 20.43 -16.95 -16.72
C LEU A 17 21.14 -15.65 -17.13
N GLY A 18 22.48 -15.59 -17.05
CA GLY A 18 23.27 -14.41 -17.41
C GLY A 18 23.35 -13.33 -16.33
N GLY A 19 22.91 -13.63 -15.11
CA GLY A 19 22.96 -12.73 -13.97
C GLY A 19 24.34 -12.66 -13.30
N LEU A 20 24.54 -11.64 -12.46
CA LEU A 20 25.80 -11.38 -11.75
C LEU A 20 26.12 -12.41 -10.64
N GLY A 21 25.18 -13.30 -10.29
CA GLY A 21 25.31 -14.21 -9.15
C GLY A 21 25.14 -13.50 -7.80
N GLY A 22 25.38 -14.24 -6.71
CA GLY A 22 25.27 -13.70 -5.35
C GLY A 22 23.84 -13.50 -4.83
N VAL A 23 22.82 -13.95 -5.57
CA VAL A 23 21.41 -13.90 -5.16
C VAL A 23 20.82 -15.30 -5.03
N SER A 24 19.97 -15.49 -4.02
CA SER A 24 19.24 -16.73 -3.78
C SER A 24 17.75 -16.48 -4.01
N LEU A 25 17.13 -17.26 -4.91
CA LEU A 25 15.69 -17.20 -5.15
C LEU A 25 14.91 -17.47 -3.86
N THR A 26 15.32 -18.47 -3.07
CA THR A 26 14.69 -18.78 -1.79
C THR A 26 14.79 -17.60 -0.82
N SER A 27 15.94 -16.94 -0.74
CA SER A 27 16.10 -15.76 0.12
C SER A 27 15.22 -14.60 -0.33
N GLN A 28 15.08 -14.37 -1.64
CA GLN A 28 14.20 -13.33 -2.17
C GLN A 28 12.72 -13.62 -1.92
N LEU A 29 12.30 -14.89 -2.03
CA LEU A 29 10.93 -15.30 -1.70
C LEU A 29 10.63 -15.08 -0.22
N ILE A 30 11.52 -15.53 0.68
CA ILE A 30 11.36 -15.35 2.13
C ILE A 30 11.36 -13.87 2.50
N GLY A 31 12.33 -13.10 2.00
CA GLY A 31 12.41 -11.66 2.26
C GLY A 31 11.19 -10.90 1.76
N THR A 32 10.69 -11.24 0.57
CA THR A 32 9.48 -10.64 0.01
C THR A 32 8.25 -10.99 0.86
N ALA A 33 8.09 -12.25 1.26
CA ALA A 33 6.99 -12.69 2.10
C ALA A 33 7.02 -11.98 3.46
N LEU A 34 8.18 -11.94 4.12
CA LEU A 34 8.37 -11.22 5.39
C LEU A 34 8.05 -9.73 5.25
N GLY A 35 8.52 -9.08 4.18
CA GLY A 35 8.22 -7.67 3.92
C GLY A 35 6.73 -7.41 3.76
N VAL A 36 6.03 -8.25 2.98
CA VAL A 36 4.57 -8.17 2.81
C VAL A 36 3.85 -8.40 4.14
N THR A 37 4.23 -9.42 4.90
CA THR A 37 3.62 -9.73 6.19
C THR A 37 3.80 -8.59 7.18
N ILE A 38 5.00 -8.03 7.31
CA ILE A 38 5.28 -6.92 8.22
C ILE A 38 4.49 -5.68 7.78
N ALA A 39 4.49 -5.34 6.49
CA ALA A 39 3.75 -4.19 5.98
C ALA A 39 2.23 -4.34 6.20
N PHE A 40 1.69 -5.54 5.97
CA PHE A 40 0.28 -5.84 6.18
C PHE A 40 -0.10 -5.79 7.66
N VAL A 41 0.63 -6.50 8.53
CA VAL A 41 0.35 -6.55 9.97
C VAL A 41 0.56 -5.17 10.60
N GLY A 42 1.66 -4.50 10.29
CA GLY A 42 1.95 -3.15 10.78
C GLY A 42 0.90 -2.14 10.32
N GLY A 43 0.55 -2.14 9.04
CA GLY A 43 -0.51 -1.29 8.50
C GLY A 43 -1.86 -1.59 9.16
N TYR A 44 -2.23 -2.86 9.29
CA TYR A 44 -3.47 -3.26 9.94
C TYR A 44 -3.55 -2.77 11.39
N ILE A 45 -2.47 -2.92 12.17
CA ILE A 45 -2.42 -2.44 13.55
C ILE A 45 -2.54 -0.92 13.60
N VAL A 46 -1.73 -0.20 12.82
CA VAL A 46 -1.72 1.28 12.84
C VAL A 46 -3.06 1.85 12.40
N TYR A 47 -3.55 1.45 11.22
CA TYR A 47 -4.83 1.95 10.71
C TYR A 47 -6.02 1.44 11.54
N GLY A 48 -5.94 0.23 12.11
CA GLY A 48 -6.97 -0.30 13.01
C GLY A 48 -7.09 0.51 14.30
N LEU A 49 -5.96 0.87 14.92
CA LEU A 49 -5.92 1.72 16.11
C LEU A 49 -6.45 3.12 15.81
N LEU A 50 -5.96 3.76 14.74
CA LEU A 50 -6.42 5.08 14.32
C LEU A 50 -7.94 5.09 14.04
N LYS A 51 -8.45 4.07 13.35
CA LYS A 51 -9.90 3.92 13.09
C LYS A 51 -10.70 3.84 14.38
N LYS A 52 -10.21 3.13 15.40
CA LYS A 52 -10.91 2.95 16.69
C LYS A 52 -10.86 4.19 17.57
N LEU A 53 -9.76 4.94 17.53
CA LEU A 53 -9.52 6.07 18.44
C LEU A 53 -10.02 7.40 17.88
N MET A 54 -9.87 7.63 16.58
CA MET A 54 -10.10 8.95 15.96
C MET A 54 -11.16 8.93 14.87
N GLY A 55 -11.41 7.76 14.26
CA GLY A 55 -12.14 7.67 13.00
C GLY A 55 -11.24 8.11 11.83
N LEU A 56 -11.12 7.26 10.80
CA LEU A 56 -10.22 7.50 9.66
C LEU A 56 -10.93 7.78 8.34
N ARG A 57 -12.20 7.40 8.22
CA ARG A 57 -12.98 7.51 6.98
C ARG A 57 -14.28 8.22 7.29
N LEU A 58 -14.75 9.02 6.34
CA LEU A 58 -16.04 9.68 6.40
C LEU A 58 -17.17 8.64 6.53
N SER A 59 -18.29 9.06 7.11
CA SER A 59 -19.52 8.28 7.03
C SER A 59 -19.98 8.16 5.57
N GLN A 60 -20.85 7.20 5.29
CA GLN A 60 -21.33 6.97 3.93
C GLN A 60 -22.06 8.19 3.35
N GLU A 61 -22.81 8.92 4.18
CA GLU A 61 -23.50 10.16 3.79
C GLU A 61 -22.51 11.29 3.53
N GLU A 62 -21.50 11.45 4.39
CA GLU A 62 -20.45 12.46 4.20
C GLU A 62 -19.57 12.17 2.97
N GLU A 63 -19.27 10.90 2.69
CA GLU A 63 -18.53 10.47 1.50
C GLU A 63 -19.37 10.68 0.23
N TYR A 64 -20.70 10.47 0.31
CA TYR A 64 -21.64 10.77 -0.79
C TYR A 64 -21.73 12.27 -1.10
N ASN A 65 -21.83 13.11 -0.07
CA ASN A 65 -21.86 14.57 -0.23
C ASN A 65 -20.51 15.16 -0.68
N GLY A 66 -19.42 14.39 -0.56
CA GLY A 66 -18.07 14.79 -0.96
C GLY A 66 -17.29 15.50 0.16
N ALA A 67 -15.99 15.25 0.24
CA ALA A 67 -15.13 15.76 1.31
C ALA A 67 -15.09 17.30 1.37
N ASP A 68 -15.20 17.97 0.21
CA ASP A 68 -15.17 19.43 0.13
C ASP A 68 -16.37 20.08 0.84
N LEU A 69 -17.57 19.49 0.72
CA LEU A 69 -18.77 19.94 1.43
C LEU A 69 -18.81 19.42 2.87
N SER A 70 -18.49 18.14 3.07
CA SER A 70 -18.64 17.48 4.37
C SER A 70 -17.59 17.89 5.40
N ILE A 71 -16.35 18.15 4.98
CA ILE A 71 -15.25 18.56 5.87
C ILE A 71 -14.99 20.06 5.74
N HIS A 72 -14.81 20.55 4.51
CA HIS A 72 -14.31 21.89 4.26
C HIS A 72 -15.41 22.94 4.08
N ARG A 73 -16.68 22.53 3.94
CA ARG A 73 -17.86 23.40 3.71
C ARG A 73 -17.69 24.36 2.53
N ILE A 74 -17.03 23.91 1.47
CA ILE A 74 -16.81 24.67 0.23
C ILE A 74 -17.34 23.88 -0.97
N SER A 75 -17.80 24.60 -2.00
CA SER A 75 -18.12 24.00 -3.29
C SER A 75 -16.84 23.82 -4.11
N SER A 76 -16.65 22.63 -4.69
CA SER A 76 -15.54 22.34 -5.60
C SER A 76 -15.85 22.70 -7.06
N THR A 77 -17.12 22.95 -7.35
CA THR A 77 -17.59 23.47 -8.63
C THR A 77 -17.95 24.95 -8.51
N PRO A 78 -17.73 25.77 -9.56
CA PRO A 78 -18.21 27.14 -9.60
C PRO A 78 -19.75 27.17 -9.45
N ALA A 79 -20.27 28.29 -8.96
CA ALA A 79 -21.71 28.53 -9.01
C ALA A 79 -22.11 28.55 -10.47
N ASN A 80 -22.89 27.56 -10.90
CA ASN A 80 -23.54 27.60 -12.19
C ASN A 80 -24.79 28.46 -12.00
N ASP A 81 -24.75 29.69 -12.50
CA ASP A 81 -25.92 30.53 -12.77
C ASP A 81 -26.82 29.92 -13.86
#